data_AF-A0A397VTR0-F1
#
_entry.id   AF-A0A397VTR0-F1
#
_cell.length_a   1.000
_cell.length_b   1.000
_cell.length_c   1.000
_cell.angle_alpha   90.00
_cell.angle_beta   90.00
_cell.angle_gamma   90.00
#
_symmetry.space_group_name_H-M   'P 1'
#
loop_
_entity.id
_entity.type
_entity.pdbx_description
1 polymer ?
#
loop_
_entity_poly.entity_id
_entity_poly.type
_entity_poly.pdbx_seq_one_letter_code
_entity_poly.pdbx_strand_id
1 'polypeptide(L)'
;MVNGQQYIEANYPNATRANITELDLSNKNLEGVVTLSGFTTLLKLNLSFNMITSTHLFLPSIQQVDISHNLLTSTHVFTSSTLQKLNCSFNKISSYVTNAPSLTHFDSSNNLLSVLSISSNILTELNCSNNPITLLPLNITSKLTSFDCMGIQFSKTNTAITFLPFSPTSANSYNTNSPTSSNSFNTISTASSNSFNSLNLVLGLGIPLFLSTLGWIALGIIFFYKHKFKKVLLISGDSH
;
A
#
# COMPACT_ATOMS: atom_id res chain seq x y z
N MET A 1 10.57 -20.91 -16.91
CA MET A 1 9.40 -20.06 -16.60
C MET A 1 8.17 -20.90 -16.86
N VAL A 2 7.10 -20.70 -16.09
CA VAL A 2 5.87 -21.49 -16.19
C VAL A 2 4.73 -20.53 -16.51
N ASN A 3 3.95 -20.80 -17.56
CA ASN A 3 2.78 -19.98 -17.84
C ASN A 3 1.81 -20.02 -16.65
N GLY A 4 1.54 -18.85 -16.05
CA GLY A 4 0.79 -18.74 -14.81
C GLY A 4 -0.64 -19.28 -14.92
N GLN A 5 -1.31 -18.99 -16.04
CA GLN A 5 -2.68 -19.44 -16.28
C GLN A 5 -2.74 -20.97 -16.42
N GLN A 6 -1.86 -21.55 -17.22
CA GLN A 6 -1.77 -23.01 -17.39
C GLN A 6 -1.46 -23.72 -16.07
N TYR A 7 -0.58 -23.13 -15.23
CA TYR A 7 -0.30 -23.67 -13.90
C TYR A 7 -1.57 -23.74 -13.04
N ILE A 8 -2.36 -22.67 -13.02
CA ILE A 8 -3.59 -22.61 -12.24
C ILE A 8 -4.62 -23.61 -12.74
N GLU A 9 -4.79 -23.74 -14.06
CA GLU A 9 -5.70 -24.70 -14.66
C GLU A 9 -5.32 -26.15 -14.37
N ALA A 10 -4.03 -26.47 -14.39
CA ALA A 10 -3.53 -27.82 -14.11
C ALA A 10 -3.63 -28.20 -12.62
N ASN A 11 -3.40 -27.26 -11.71
CA ASN A 11 -3.33 -27.55 -10.27
C ASN A 11 -4.63 -27.27 -9.51
N TYR A 12 -5.51 -26.43 -10.06
CA TYR A 12 -6.76 -26.01 -9.43
C TYR A 12 -7.93 -26.15 -10.43
N PRO A 13 -8.50 -27.35 -10.55
CA PRO A 13 -9.68 -27.58 -11.38
C PRO A 13 -10.86 -26.70 -10.94
N ASN A 14 -11.68 -26.23 -11.90
CA ASN A 14 -12.78 -25.30 -11.61
C ASN A 14 -13.72 -25.75 -10.48
N ALA A 15 -13.97 -27.06 -10.38
CA ALA A 15 -14.86 -27.64 -9.37
C ALA A 15 -14.38 -27.43 -7.92
N THR A 16 -13.08 -27.18 -7.69
CA THR A 16 -12.53 -27.04 -6.34
C THR A 16 -12.28 -25.58 -5.94
N ARG A 17 -12.24 -24.65 -6.90
CA ARG A 17 -11.86 -23.24 -6.67
C ARG A 17 -12.79 -22.50 -5.72
N ALA A 18 -14.09 -22.81 -5.75
CA ALA A 18 -15.09 -22.15 -4.92
C ALA A 18 -14.95 -22.44 -3.42
N ASN A 19 -14.16 -23.45 -3.03
CA ASN A 19 -13.93 -23.82 -1.63
C ASN A 19 -12.59 -23.28 -1.09
N ILE A 20 -11.81 -22.58 -1.92
CA ILE A 20 -10.46 -22.12 -1.56
C ILE A 20 -10.55 -20.71 -0.98
N THR A 21 -10.23 -20.59 0.30
CA THR A 21 -10.22 -19.31 1.05
C THR A 21 -8.85 -18.65 1.09
N GLU A 22 -7.78 -19.41 0.90
CA GLU A 22 -6.41 -18.92 0.84
C GLU A 22 -5.64 -19.58 -0.31
N LEU A 23 -4.98 -18.79 -1.14
CA LEU A 23 -4.24 -19.26 -2.31
C LEU A 23 -2.82 -18.68 -2.29
N ASP A 24 -1.84 -19.56 -2.14
CA ASP A 24 -0.42 -19.21 -2.20
C ASP A 24 0.22 -19.76 -3.49
N LEU A 25 0.52 -18.83 -4.39
CA LEU A 25 1.19 -19.03 -5.67
C LEU A 25 2.55 -18.31 -5.72
N SER A 26 3.11 -17.96 -4.56
CA SER A 26 4.39 -17.25 -4.50
C SER A 26 5.57 -18.11 -4.93
N ASN A 27 6.58 -17.46 -5.52
CA ASN A 27 7.86 -18.09 -5.88
C ASN A 27 7.72 -19.37 -6.72
N LYS A 28 6.88 -19.31 -7.75
CA LYS A 28 6.60 -20.43 -8.66
C LYS A 28 7.13 -20.21 -10.08
N ASN A 29 7.89 -19.13 -10.29
CA ASN A 29 8.37 -18.69 -11.60
C ASN A 29 7.23 -18.56 -12.62
N LEU A 30 6.04 -18.13 -12.15
CA LEU A 30 4.87 -17.93 -12.98
C LEU A 30 5.06 -16.68 -13.85
N GLU A 31 4.68 -16.76 -15.11
CA GLU A 31 4.77 -15.65 -16.05
C GLU A 31 3.48 -15.44 -16.82
N GLY A 32 3.43 -14.31 -17.54
CA GLY A 32 2.31 -13.97 -18.41
C GLY A 32 1.12 -13.39 -17.64
N VAL A 33 -0.07 -13.64 -18.18
CA VAL A 33 -1.33 -13.14 -17.63
C VAL A 33 -1.96 -14.19 -16.73
N VAL A 34 -2.37 -13.80 -15.53
CA VAL A 34 -3.04 -14.67 -14.56
C VAL A 34 -4.48 -14.22 -14.33
N THR A 35 -5.42 -15.17 -14.45
CA THR A 35 -6.83 -14.98 -14.11
C THR A 35 -7.25 -15.95 -13.00
N LEU A 36 -8.03 -15.47 -12.05
CA LEU A 36 -8.51 -16.27 -10.91
C LEU A 36 -10.02 -16.48 -10.94
N SER A 37 -10.56 -16.78 -12.12
CA SER A 37 -11.98 -17.12 -12.28
C SER A 37 -12.35 -18.37 -11.48
N GLY A 38 -13.46 -18.29 -10.72
CA GLY A 38 -13.99 -19.39 -9.91
C GLY A 38 -13.51 -19.40 -8.45
N PHE A 39 -12.53 -18.57 -8.07
CA PHE A 39 -12.07 -18.42 -6.68
C PHE A 39 -12.99 -17.46 -5.89
N THR A 40 -14.28 -17.78 -5.80
CA THR A 40 -15.32 -16.87 -5.30
C THR A 40 -15.28 -16.62 -3.79
N THR A 41 -14.69 -17.54 -3.01
CA THR A 41 -14.58 -17.45 -1.54
C THR A 41 -13.19 -17.02 -1.06
N LEU A 42 -12.31 -16.63 -2.00
CA LEU A 42 -10.92 -16.33 -1.70
C LEU A 42 -10.78 -15.07 -0.84
N LEU A 43 -10.20 -15.22 0.35
CA LEU A 43 -9.95 -14.16 1.32
C LEU A 43 -8.50 -13.68 1.29
N LYS A 44 -7.54 -14.57 0.99
CA LYS A 44 -6.11 -14.24 0.91
C LYS A 44 -5.48 -14.78 -0.36
N LEU A 45 -4.74 -13.92 -1.05
CA LEU A 45 -4.02 -14.25 -2.28
C LEU A 45 -2.55 -13.83 -2.15
N ASN A 46 -1.64 -14.75 -2.44
CA ASN A 46 -0.23 -14.46 -2.58
C ASN A 46 0.27 -14.90 -3.97
N LEU A 47 0.63 -13.93 -4.80
CA LEU A 47 1.24 -14.09 -6.13
C LEU A 47 2.69 -13.56 -6.16
N SER A 48 3.28 -13.28 -4.99
CA SER A 48 4.58 -12.61 -4.90
C SER A 48 5.73 -13.42 -5.49
N PHE A 49 6.81 -12.74 -5.86
CA PHE A 49 8.03 -13.37 -6.39
C PHE A 49 7.77 -14.22 -7.64
N ASN A 50 7.14 -13.61 -8.64
CA ASN A 50 6.90 -14.22 -9.93
C ASN A 50 7.31 -13.25 -11.05
N MET A 51 6.95 -13.57 -12.29
CA MET A 51 7.21 -12.77 -13.49
C MET A 51 5.89 -12.42 -14.20
N ILE A 52 4.82 -12.25 -13.42
CA ILE A 52 3.47 -11.97 -13.93
C ILE A 52 3.45 -10.55 -14.50
N THR A 53 2.93 -10.41 -15.72
CA THR A 53 2.87 -9.12 -16.44
C THR A 53 1.49 -8.47 -16.35
N SER A 54 0.44 -9.25 -16.08
CA SER A 54 -0.91 -8.75 -15.85
C SER A 54 -1.74 -9.70 -15.01
N THR A 55 -2.69 -9.15 -14.25
CA THR A 55 -3.68 -9.93 -13.49
C THR A 55 -5.08 -9.40 -13.71
N HIS A 56 -6.05 -10.31 -13.86
CA HIS A 56 -7.47 -9.96 -13.82
C HIS A 56 -8.10 -10.58 -12.56
N LEU A 57 -8.24 -9.76 -11.52
CA LEU A 57 -8.67 -10.20 -10.20
C LEU A 57 -10.07 -9.67 -9.89
N PHE A 58 -11.09 -10.43 -10.28
CA PHE A 58 -12.46 -10.21 -9.81
C PHE A 58 -12.73 -11.15 -8.63
N LEU A 59 -12.40 -10.68 -7.42
CA LEU A 59 -12.46 -11.47 -6.20
C LEU A 59 -13.35 -10.75 -5.17
N PRO A 60 -14.63 -11.13 -5.02
CA PRO A 60 -15.61 -10.33 -4.27
C PRO A 60 -15.35 -10.30 -2.75
N SER A 61 -14.70 -11.33 -2.22
CA SER A 61 -14.46 -11.49 -0.78
C SER A 61 -13.01 -11.23 -0.36
N ILE A 62 -12.16 -10.74 -1.27
CA ILE A 62 -10.73 -10.65 -1.03
C ILE A 62 -10.39 -9.62 0.05
N GLN A 63 -9.63 -10.04 1.07
CA GLN A 63 -9.24 -9.20 2.20
C GLN A 63 -7.75 -8.87 2.17
N GLN A 64 -6.91 -9.78 1.68
CA GLN A 64 -5.46 -9.61 1.65
C GLN A 64 -4.90 -10.06 0.31
N VAL A 65 -4.12 -9.19 -0.33
CA VAL A 65 -3.45 -9.49 -1.60
C VAL A 65 -1.99 -9.08 -1.55
N ASP A 66 -1.13 -10.03 -1.88
CA ASP A 66 0.28 -9.77 -2.17
C ASP A 66 0.57 -10.13 -3.63
N ILE A 67 0.90 -9.11 -4.43
CA ILE A 67 1.33 -9.23 -5.83
C ILE A 67 2.73 -8.63 -6.01
N SER A 68 3.50 -8.50 -4.92
CA SER A 68 4.83 -7.90 -4.95
C SER A 68 5.84 -8.70 -5.76
N HIS A 69 6.92 -8.05 -6.18
CA HIS A 69 7.99 -8.72 -6.95
C HIS A 69 7.45 -9.42 -8.20
N ASN A 70 6.82 -8.64 -9.08
CA ASN A 70 6.31 -9.07 -10.38
C ASN A 70 6.70 -8.04 -11.47
N LEU A 71 6.13 -8.17 -12.66
CA LEU A 71 6.37 -7.27 -13.79
C LEU A 71 5.11 -6.49 -14.19
N LEU A 72 4.19 -6.28 -13.25
CA LEU A 72 2.92 -5.62 -13.50
C LEU A 72 3.14 -4.16 -13.91
N THR A 73 2.54 -3.75 -15.03
CA THR A 73 2.62 -2.35 -15.52
C THR A 73 1.38 -1.53 -15.17
N SER A 74 0.27 -2.20 -14.87
CA SER A 74 -0.96 -1.56 -14.45
C SER A 74 -1.55 -2.28 -13.25
N THR A 75 -2.19 -1.49 -12.38
CA THR A 75 -3.20 -2.00 -11.48
C THR A 75 -4.55 -1.74 -12.12
N HIS A 76 -4.93 -2.48 -13.16
CA HIS A 76 -6.36 -2.64 -13.52
C HIS A 76 -7.23 -3.24 -12.37
N VAL A 77 -6.84 -3.04 -11.11
CA VAL A 77 -6.88 -4.07 -10.09
C VAL A 77 -7.27 -3.43 -8.75
N PHE A 78 -8.28 -4.02 -8.12
CA PHE A 78 -8.80 -3.80 -6.77
C PHE A 78 -9.78 -2.65 -6.56
N THR A 79 -10.91 -2.67 -7.27
CA THR A 79 -12.15 -2.20 -6.64
C THR A 79 -12.65 -3.32 -5.72
N SER A 80 -12.42 -3.20 -4.42
CA SER A 80 -12.92 -4.16 -3.44
C SER A 80 -13.34 -3.43 -2.18
N SER A 81 -14.60 -3.58 -1.81
CA SER A 81 -15.12 -3.06 -0.54
C SER A 81 -14.59 -3.82 0.68
N THR A 82 -14.00 -5.00 0.49
CA THR A 82 -13.54 -5.89 1.56
C THR A 82 -12.02 -5.94 1.71
N LEU A 83 -11.26 -5.39 0.77
CA LEU A 83 -9.80 -5.42 0.79
C LEU A 83 -9.24 -4.56 1.93
N GLN A 84 -8.48 -5.21 2.81
CA GLN A 84 -7.88 -4.61 4.01
C GLN A 84 -6.36 -4.43 3.86
N LYS A 85 -5.68 -5.34 3.15
CA LYS A 85 -4.23 -5.31 2.97
C LYS A 85 -3.86 -5.53 1.52
N LEU A 86 -3.03 -4.64 0.98
CA LEU A 86 -2.51 -4.74 -0.37
C LEU A 86 -1.02 -4.45 -0.39
N ASN A 87 -0.25 -5.40 -0.91
CA ASN A 87 1.15 -5.23 -1.25
C ASN A 87 1.31 -5.38 -2.77
N CYS A 88 1.66 -4.29 -3.45
CA CYS A 88 2.01 -4.27 -4.87
C CYS A 88 3.43 -3.73 -5.11
N SER A 89 4.28 -3.76 -4.09
CA SER A 89 5.67 -3.30 -4.17
C SER A 89 6.50 -4.05 -5.21
N PHE A 90 7.58 -3.43 -5.68
CA PHE A 90 8.50 -4.04 -6.65
C PHE A 90 7.79 -4.53 -7.92
N ASN A 91 7.11 -3.59 -8.59
CA ASN A 91 6.48 -3.80 -9.88
C ASN A 91 6.87 -2.63 -10.82
N LYS A 92 6.17 -2.48 -11.95
CA LYS A 92 6.37 -1.39 -12.92
C LYS A 92 5.10 -0.56 -13.08
N ILE A 93 4.29 -0.46 -12.02
CA ILE A 93 2.98 0.19 -12.07
C ILE A 93 3.17 1.70 -12.23
N SER A 94 2.65 2.27 -13.32
CA SER A 94 2.76 3.71 -13.61
C SER A 94 1.52 4.52 -13.23
N SER A 95 0.36 3.87 -13.11
CA SER A 95 -0.88 4.50 -12.66
C SER A 95 -1.59 3.60 -11.67
N TYR A 96 -2.00 4.20 -10.55
CA TYR A 96 -2.72 3.51 -9.49
C TYR A 96 -3.99 4.25 -9.15
N VAL A 97 -5.12 3.59 -9.39
CA VAL A 97 -6.44 4.05 -8.96
C VAL A 97 -7.07 2.89 -8.22
N THR A 98 -7.05 2.93 -6.89
CA THR A 98 -7.83 1.97 -6.10
C THR A 98 -9.05 2.60 -5.49
N ASN A 99 -10.15 1.85 -5.58
CA ASN A 99 -11.33 2.07 -4.78
C ASN A 99 -11.44 0.94 -3.75
N ALA A 100 -10.72 1.08 -2.65
CA ALA A 100 -10.68 0.12 -1.55
C ALA A 100 -10.93 0.86 -0.23
N PRO A 101 -12.19 1.21 0.09
CA PRO A 101 -12.50 2.04 1.26
C PRO A 101 -12.08 1.38 2.59
N SER A 102 -12.04 0.05 2.63
CA SER A 102 -11.67 -0.74 3.82
C SER A 102 -10.16 -0.96 3.98
N LEU A 103 -9.31 -0.36 3.14
CA LEU A 103 -7.87 -0.59 3.13
C LEU A 103 -7.22 -0.02 4.39
N THR A 104 -6.53 -0.85 5.15
CA THR A 104 -5.81 -0.45 6.37
C THR A 104 -4.29 -0.44 6.17
N HIS A 105 -3.77 -1.32 5.31
CA HIS A 105 -2.34 -1.44 5.02
C HIS A 105 -2.12 -1.42 3.52
N PHE A 106 -1.24 -0.53 3.07
CA PHE A 106 -0.93 -0.40 1.65
C PHE A 106 0.57 -0.19 1.40
N ASP A 107 1.18 -1.10 0.67
CA ASP A 107 2.54 -0.97 0.17
C ASP A 107 2.55 -0.92 -1.37
N SER A 108 3.00 0.21 -1.90
CA SER A 108 3.19 0.49 -3.34
C SER A 108 4.63 0.85 -3.66
N SER A 109 5.57 0.59 -2.75
CA SER A 109 6.96 1.00 -2.89
C SER A 109 7.63 0.40 -4.12
N ASN A 110 8.65 1.07 -4.64
CA ASN A 110 9.44 0.59 -5.78
C ASN A 110 8.54 0.31 -7.00
N ASN A 111 7.80 1.33 -7.42
CA ASN A 111 6.99 1.35 -8.63
C ASN A 111 7.30 2.62 -9.45
N LEU A 112 6.47 2.92 -10.45
CA LEU A 112 6.61 4.08 -11.34
C LEU A 112 5.46 5.08 -11.18
N LEU A 113 4.84 5.13 -9.99
CA LEU A 113 3.67 5.96 -9.73
C LEU A 113 4.05 7.45 -9.77
N SER A 114 3.38 8.21 -10.65
CA SER A 114 3.50 9.67 -10.68
C SER A 114 2.42 10.38 -9.84
N VAL A 115 1.30 9.70 -9.62
CA VAL A 115 0.17 10.16 -8.80
C VAL A 115 -0.31 8.99 -7.96
N LEU A 116 -0.52 9.23 -6.67
CA LEU A 116 -1.08 8.23 -5.76
C LEU A 116 -2.27 8.82 -5.00
N SER A 117 -3.46 8.33 -5.32
CA SER A 117 -4.70 8.69 -4.63
C SER A 117 -5.24 7.48 -3.89
N ILE A 118 -5.61 7.67 -2.63
CA ILE A 118 -6.10 6.62 -1.74
C ILE A 118 -7.49 7.00 -1.25
N SER A 119 -8.49 6.13 -1.46
CA SER A 119 -9.88 6.38 -1.07
C SER A 119 -10.22 5.96 0.35
N SER A 120 -9.32 5.27 1.07
CA SER A 120 -9.58 4.83 2.44
C SER A 120 -9.34 5.93 3.47
N ASN A 121 -10.32 6.11 4.36
CA ASN A 121 -10.24 6.98 5.54
C ASN A 121 -9.78 6.24 6.82
N ILE A 122 -9.52 4.94 6.72
CA ILE A 122 -9.08 4.10 7.84
C ILE A 122 -7.68 3.52 7.65
N LEU A 123 -6.91 4.06 6.71
CA LEU A 123 -5.54 3.64 6.45
C LEU A 123 -4.66 3.89 7.69
N THR A 124 -3.99 2.84 8.16
CA THR A 124 -3.07 2.88 9.31
C THR A 124 -1.61 2.80 8.88
N GLU A 125 -1.33 2.11 7.77
CA GLU A 125 0.04 1.96 7.25
C GLU A 125 0.09 2.24 5.74
N LEU A 126 0.99 3.13 5.35
CA LEU A 126 1.27 3.47 3.95
C LEU A 126 2.76 3.47 3.67
N ASN A 127 3.19 2.67 2.69
CA ASN A 127 4.50 2.77 2.09
C ASN A 127 4.36 3.09 0.60
N CYS A 128 4.85 4.26 0.19
CA CYS A 128 4.90 4.69 -1.21
C CYS A 128 6.32 5.10 -1.64
N SER A 129 7.33 4.68 -0.88
CA SER A 129 8.74 4.97 -1.14
C SER A 129 9.20 4.54 -2.54
N ASN A 130 10.25 5.16 -3.05
CA ASN A 130 10.86 4.86 -4.34
C ASN A 130 9.85 4.86 -5.48
N ASN A 131 9.02 5.91 -5.54
CA ASN A 131 8.17 6.22 -6.68
C ASN A 131 8.42 7.67 -7.14
N PRO A 132 8.28 7.97 -8.44
CA PRO A 132 8.35 9.34 -8.96
C PRO A 132 7.06 10.14 -8.68
N ILE A 133 6.49 10.03 -7.47
CA ILE A 133 5.21 10.67 -7.13
C ILE A 133 5.38 12.19 -7.10
N THR A 134 4.57 12.87 -7.90
CA THR A 134 4.49 14.33 -7.90
C THR A 134 3.28 14.82 -7.12
N LEU A 135 2.20 14.03 -7.03
CA LEU A 135 0.94 14.39 -6.39
C LEU A 135 0.45 13.27 -5.46
N LEU A 136 0.25 13.61 -4.19
CA LEU A 136 -0.19 12.70 -3.12
C LEU A 136 -1.26 13.39 -2.24
N PRO A 137 -2.54 13.40 -2.65
CA PRO A 137 -3.63 13.95 -1.84
C PRO A 137 -3.93 13.01 -0.67
N LEU A 138 -3.38 13.31 0.52
CA LEU A 138 -3.71 12.61 1.77
C LEU A 138 -4.77 13.40 2.55
N ASN A 139 -5.93 13.60 1.93
CA ASN A 139 -6.99 14.41 2.53
C ASN A 139 -7.79 13.67 3.63
N ILE A 140 -7.48 12.40 3.94
CA ILE A 140 -8.44 11.50 4.62
C ILE A 140 -7.82 10.56 5.68
N THR A 141 -6.51 10.59 5.95
CA THR A 141 -5.88 9.54 6.79
C THR A 141 -5.54 10.00 8.20
N SER A 142 -6.54 10.42 8.99
CA SER A 142 -6.34 10.78 10.41
C SER A 142 -5.89 9.62 11.32
N LYS A 143 -5.92 8.38 10.80
CA LYS A 143 -5.55 7.15 11.50
C LYS A 143 -4.17 6.60 11.14
N LEU A 144 -3.40 7.30 10.31
CA LEU A 144 -2.11 6.82 9.85
C LEU A 144 -1.10 6.79 11.01
N THR A 145 -0.58 5.59 11.32
CA THR A 145 0.43 5.38 12.36
C THR A 145 1.82 5.10 11.78
N SER A 146 1.88 4.69 10.51
CA SER A 146 3.13 4.45 9.77
C SER A 146 3.01 5.02 8.35
N PHE A 147 3.99 5.85 7.97
CA PHE A 147 4.05 6.48 6.65
C PHE A 147 5.49 6.55 6.15
N ASP A 148 5.77 5.88 5.03
CA ASP A 148 7.05 5.96 4.32
C ASP A 148 6.88 6.51 2.91
N CYS A 149 7.57 7.62 2.64
CA CYS A 149 7.62 8.33 1.38
C CYS A 149 9.05 8.59 0.90
N MET A 150 10.02 7.80 1.40
CA MET A 150 11.43 7.95 1.06
C MET A 150 11.66 7.84 -0.45
N GLY A 151 12.52 8.69 -1.02
CA GLY A 151 12.84 8.63 -2.45
C GLY A 151 11.77 9.20 -3.38
N ILE A 152 10.68 9.78 -2.85
CA ILE A 152 9.74 10.56 -3.65
C ILE A 152 10.33 11.94 -3.99
N GLN A 153 10.21 12.35 -5.26
CA GLN A 153 10.66 13.65 -5.75
C GLN A 153 9.50 14.64 -5.79
N PHE A 154 9.22 15.31 -4.66
CA PHE A 154 8.27 16.42 -4.66
C PHE A 154 8.83 17.59 -5.49
N SER A 155 8.25 17.86 -6.66
CA SER A 155 8.59 19.07 -7.41
C SER A 155 8.17 20.30 -6.60
N LYS A 156 9.09 21.23 -6.42
CA LYS A 156 8.93 22.49 -5.66
C LYS A 156 7.75 23.36 -6.13
N THR A 157 7.18 23.07 -7.29
CA THR A 157 6.04 23.75 -7.92
C THR A 157 4.67 23.12 -7.63
N ASN A 158 4.61 21.94 -7.01
CA ASN A 158 3.35 21.33 -6.57
C ASN A 158 2.97 21.87 -5.19
N THR A 159 2.50 23.11 -5.16
CA THR A 159 1.90 23.75 -3.98
C THR A 159 0.54 23.15 -3.58
N ALA A 160 0.16 22.00 -4.14
CA ALA A 160 -0.97 21.20 -3.68
C ALA A 160 -0.52 20.00 -2.84
N ILE A 161 0.48 20.17 -1.98
CA ILE A 161 0.40 19.50 -0.68
C ILE A 161 -0.61 20.31 0.14
N THR A 162 -1.89 20.24 -0.23
CA THR A 162 -2.94 20.66 0.69
C THR A 162 -3.02 19.57 1.75
N PHE A 163 -2.19 19.67 2.80
CA PHE A 163 -2.68 19.27 4.11
C PHE A 163 -3.82 20.24 4.40
N LEU A 164 -5.05 19.92 3.97
CA LEU A 164 -6.20 20.71 4.42
C LEU A 164 -6.24 20.53 5.94
N PRO A 165 -6.03 21.60 6.73
CA PRO A 165 -6.06 21.47 8.16
C PRO A 165 -7.44 20.95 8.56
N PHE A 166 -7.42 19.91 9.40
CA PHE A 166 -8.56 19.42 10.13
C PHE A 166 -9.28 20.62 10.80
N SER A 167 -10.53 20.88 10.42
CA SER A 167 -11.40 21.80 11.17
C SER A 167 -12.38 20.96 11.98
N PRO A 168 -12.16 20.76 13.29
CA PRO A 168 -13.15 20.16 14.15
C PRO A 168 -14.06 21.26 14.67
N THR A 169 -15.20 21.50 14.02
CA THR A 169 -16.32 22.11 14.74
C THR A 169 -17.62 21.49 14.28
N SER A 170 -18.05 20.46 15.03
CA SER A 170 -19.45 20.28 15.35
C SER A 170 -19.99 21.54 16.03
N ALA A 171 -21.17 21.96 15.59
CA ALA A 171 -22.06 23.00 16.11
C ALA A 171 -21.78 23.54 17.54
N ASN A 172 -21.64 24.86 17.64
CA ASN A 172 -22.49 25.64 18.54
C ASN A 172 -22.64 27.09 18.04
N SER A 173 -23.89 27.52 17.94
CA SER A 173 -24.35 28.85 17.55
C SER A 173 -23.92 29.93 18.54
N TYR A 174 -23.55 31.13 18.08
CA TYR A 174 -24.21 32.41 18.42
C TYR A 174 -23.88 33.50 17.37
N ASN A 175 -24.95 34.19 16.99
CA ASN A 175 -25.15 35.43 16.18
C ASN A 175 -24.23 36.60 16.66
N THR A 176 -23.75 37.59 15.89
CA THR A 176 -24.46 38.58 15.04
C THR A 176 -23.56 39.42 14.11
N ASN A 177 -24.16 39.85 12.99
CA ASN A 177 -23.95 41.09 12.20
C ASN A 177 -22.85 41.16 11.10
N SER A 178 -23.34 41.18 9.85
CA SER A 178 -22.76 41.75 8.62
C SER A 178 -23.04 43.28 8.56
N PRO A 179 -22.61 44.09 7.54
CA PRO A 179 -21.71 43.85 6.39
C PRO A 179 -20.63 44.94 6.19
N THR A 180 -19.62 44.71 5.34
CA THR A 180 -19.25 45.58 4.18
C THR A 180 -17.98 45.12 3.45
N SER A 181 -18.13 45.05 2.12
CA SER A 181 -17.18 45.22 1.01
C SER A 181 -15.66 45.27 1.25
N SER A 182 -14.96 44.52 0.39
CA SER A 182 -13.93 44.98 -0.58
C SER A 182 -12.66 44.14 -0.58
N ASN A 183 -12.35 43.64 -1.77
CA ASN A 183 -11.10 43.01 -2.15
C ASN A 183 -9.90 43.89 -1.78
N SER A 184 -8.92 43.32 -1.09
CA SER A 184 -7.53 43.72 -1.30
C SER A 184 -6.59 42.55 -0.98
N PHE A 185 -5.71 42.27 -1.93
CA PHE A 185 -4.47 41.55 -1.70
C PHE A 185 -3.75 42.18 -0.51
N ASN A 186 -3.32 41.37 0.44
CA ASN A 186 -2.26 41.78 1.34
C ASN A 186 -1.22 40.66 1.48
N THR A 187 -0.08 40.91 0.87
CA THR A 187 1.20 40.26 1.16
C THR A 187 1.53 40.45 2.64
N ILE A 188 1.64 39.35 3.39
CA ILE A 188 2.33 39.37 4.68
C ILE A 188 3.59 38.52 4.52
N SER A 189 4.71 39.22 4.38
CA SER A 189 6.01 38.70 4.79
C SER A 189 6.21 39.08 6.25
N THR A 190 6.52 38.12 7.10
CA THR A 190 7.68 38.14 8.01
C THR A 190 7.66 36.88 8.88
N ALA A 191 8.87 36.36 9.07
CA ALA A 191 9.19 35.23 9.89
C ALA A 191 8.68 35.35 11.33
N SER A 192 8.20 34.26 11.90
CA SER A 192 8.60 33.87 13.24
C SER A 192 8.40 32.36 13.43
N SER A 193 9.49 31.74 13.86
CA SER A 193 9.56 30.43 14.48
C SER A 193 8.33 30.10 15.31
N ASN A 194 7.65 28.99 14.99
CA ASN A 194 6.90 28.21 15.96
C ASN A 194 6.96 26.71 15.60
N SER A 195 7.96 26.05 16.18
CA SER A 195 7.83 24.79 16.91
C SER A 195 7.18 23.59 16.20
N PHE A 196 7.98 22.84 15.44
CA PHE A 196 7.77 21.39 15.29
C PHE A 196 8.17 20.68 16.58
N ASN A 197 7.35 20.79 17.63
CA ASN A 197 7.39 19.91 18.80
C ASN A 197 6.03 19.23 18.92
N SER A 198 5.87 18.11 18.23
CA SER A 198 5.06 16.95 18.63
C SER A 198 4.81 15.98 17.46
N LEU A 199 5.88 15.59 16.78
CA LEU A 199 5.97 14.21 16.30
C LEU A 199 7.38 13.75 16.67
N ASN A 200 7.49 12.64 17.40
CA ASN A 200 8.75 11.92 17.56
C ASN A 200 9.17 11.40 16.18
N LEU A 201 9.70 12.32 15.37
CA LEU A 201 10.50 12.03 14.21
C LEU A 201 11.84 11.56 14.78
N VAL A 202 11.98 10.25 14.94
CA VAL A 202 13.30 9.65 15.10
C VAL A 202 14.02 9.93 13.78
N LEU A 203 14.73 11.06 13.76
CA LEU A 203 15.72 11.38 12.76
C LEU A 203 16.71 10.21 12.77
N GLY A 204 16.60 9.35 11.76
CA GLY A 204 17.64 8.39 11.44
C GLY A 204 18.92 9.18 11.21
N LEU A 205 19.76 9.21 12.24
CA LEU A 205 21.05 9.87 12.22
C LEU A 205 21.84 9.35 11.02
N GLY A 206 22.24 10.29 10.17
CA GLY A 206 23.19 10.03 9.11
C GLY A 206 24.49 9.50 9.69
N ILE A 207 24.91 8.35 9.18
CA ILE A 207 26.31 7.95 9.17
C ILE A 207 26.65 7.76 7.69
N PRO A 208 27.52 8.60 7.09
CA PRO A 208 28.11 8.24 5.82
C PRO A 208 29.20 7.21 6.11
N LEU A 209 29.13 6.04 5.49
CA LEU A 209 30.25 5.27 4.90
C LEU A 209 29.82 3.83 4.61
N PHE A 210 30.41 3.31 3.54
CA PHE A 210 30.33 1.96 3.00
C PHE A 210 30.31 0.81 4.04
N LEU A 211 29.69 -0.31 3.64
CA LEU A 211 29.49 -1.63 4.30
C LEU A 211 28.08 -1.76 4.91
N SER A 212 27.22 -2.72 4.55
CA SER A 212 27.35 -3.90 3.70
C SER A 212 25.94 -4.31 3.25
N THR A 213 25.83 -4.86 2.04
CA THR A 213 24.62 -5.48 1.48
C THR A 213 24.08 -6.67 2.30
N LEU A 214 24.73 -7.03 3.42
CA LEU A 214 24.31 -8.11 4.32
C LEU A 214 23.31 -7.68 5.41
N GLY A 215 23.22 -6.38 5.76
CA GLY A 215 22.36 -5.93 6.86
C GLY A 215 20.86 -6.07 6.59
N TRP A 216 20.44 -5.89 5.34
CA TRP A 216 19.03 -5.99 4.93
C TRP A 216 18.56 -7.42 4.72
N ILE A 217 19.50 -8.32 4.39
CA ILE A 217 19.24 -9.76 4.34
C ILE A 217 18.95 -10.30 5.74
N ALA A 218 19.62 -9.78 6.79
CA ALA A 218 19.39 -10.22 8.16
C ALA A 218 17.97 -9.88 8.69
N LEU A 219 17.44 -8.69 8.38
CA LEU A 219 16.08 -8.31 8.77
C LEU A 219 15.00 -9.08 8.01
N GLY A 220 15.22 -9.35 6.71
CA GLY A 220 14.36 -10.23 5.91
C GLY A 220 14.36 -11.67 6.41
N ILE A 221 15.53 -12.20 6.80
CA ILE A 221 15.67 -13.55 7.37
C ILE A 221 15.00 -13.64 8.75
N ILE A 222 15.10 -12.62 9.61
CA ILE A 222 14.45 -12.61 10.93
C ILE A 222 12.92 -12.64 10.79
N PHE A 223 12.35 -11.90 9.83
CA PHE A 223 10.90 -11.93 9.57
C PHE A 223 10.46 -13.28 8.99
N PHE A 224 11.24 -13.86 8.08
CA PHE A 224 10.97 -15.16 7.46
C PHE A 224 11.10 -16.34 8.46
N TYR A 225 12.09 -16.32 9.35
CA TYR A 225 12.28 -17.35 10.38
C TYR A 225 11.28 -17.25 11.54
N LYS A 226 10.86 -16.03 11.94
CA LYS A 226 9.81 -15.85 12.96
C LYS A 226 8.47 -16.46 12.49
N HIS A 227 8.19 -16.45 11.19
CA HIS A 227 7.01 -17.09 10.62
C HIS A 227 7.16 -18.61 10.42
N LYS A 228 8.38 -19.10 10.11
CA LYS A 228 8.64 -20.54 9.97
C LYS A 228 8.67 -21.28 11.32
N PHE A 229 9.23 -20.69 12.38
CA PHE A 229 9.23 -21.30 13.73
C PHE A 229 7.84 -21.38 14.36
N LYS A 230 6.94 -20.44 14.04
CA LYS A 230 5.54 -20.52 14.49
C LYS A 230 4.76 -21.68 13.85
N LYS A 231 5.18 -22.15 12.66
CA LYS A 231 4.62 -23.34 12.00
C LYS A 231 5.26 -24.66 12.46
N VAL A 232 6.52 -24.65 12.91
CA VAL A 232 7.21 -25.88 13.37
C VAL A 232 6.82 -26.26 14.81
N LEU A 233 6.50 -25.30 15.68
CA LEU A 233 6.06 -25.58 17.06
C LEU A 233 4.61 -26.08 17.21
N LEU A 234 3.83 -26.12 16.12
CA LEU A 234 2.45 -26.66 16.13
C LEU A 234 2.35 -28.09 15.60
N ILE A 235 3.47 -28.77 15.30
CA ILE A 235 3.47 -30.15 14.76
C ILE A 235 4.16 -31.16 15.69
N SER A 236 4.70 -30.76 16.86
CA SER A 236 5.40 -31.69 17.77
C SER A 236 4.68 -31.91 19.12
N GLY A 237 3.36 -31.79 19.17
CA GLY A 237 2.58 -31.99 20.39
C GLY A 237 1.40 -32.93 20.18
N ASP A 238 1.65 -34.12 19.63
CA ASP A 238 0.78 -35.29 19.78
C ASP A 238 1.51 -36.55 19.28
N SER A 239 2.16 -37.28 20.20
CA SER A 239 2.29 -38.74 20.18
C SER A 239 2.96 -39.23 21.46
N HIS A 240 2.15 -39.93 22.26
CA HIS A 240 2.41 -40.67 23.51
C HIS A 240 2.44 -39.89 24.82
#